data_AF-A0A0E3QGW6-F1
#
_entry.id   AF-A0A0E3QGW6-F1
#
_cell.length_a   1.000
_cell.length_b   1.000
_cell.length_c   1.000
_cell.angle_alpha   90.00
_cell.angle_beta   90.00
_cell.angle_gamma   90.00
#
_symmetry.space_group_name_H-M   'P 1'
#
loop_
_entity.id
_entity.type
_entity.pdbx_description
1 polymer ?
#
loop_
_entity_poly.entity_id
_entity_poly.type
_entity_poly.pdbx_seq_one_letter_code
_entity_poly.pdbx_strand_id
1 'polypeptide(L)'
;MGIGQEWSNSAYSGNVEDYWWLFGILVIGGLILLLGSLSMFTEADAPDFKPRGLQIYVGLMTVFFLLFAVMWISQIQQVTSTGDLPDGSYKAAPTAFWAIRYLDLGVSIPLGFLALFLMLSKPKKAYSILLLFFGFFITIGTSVDMMAIVQVLNGDTETAKNGLVIFSILTFFSYGGLFYLVKDKLHRGVVKSSDNQN
;
A
#
# COMPACT_ATOMS: atom_id res chain seq x y z
N MET A 1 8.06 -23.87 -9.27
CA MET A 1 7.14 -22.73 -9.26
C MET A 1 7.62 -21.79 -8.18
N GLY A 2 7.70 -20.48 -8.46
CA GLY A 2 8.08 -19.50 -7.45
C GLY A 2 6.97 -19.31 -6.40
N ILE A 3 7.33 -18.84 -5.22
CA ILE A 3 6.37 -18.49 -4.16
C ILE A 3 5.62 -17.22 -4.57
N GLY A 4 4.32 -17.16 -4.34
CA GLY A 4 3.45 -16.10 -4.85
C GLY A 4 3.04 -16.32 -6.31
N GLN A 5 3.05 -17.57 -6.79
CA GLN A 5 2.46 -17.99 -8.07
C GLN A 5 1.64 -19.28 -7.88
N GLU A 6 1.16 -19.52 -6.66
CA GLU A 6 0.49 -20.77 -6.29
C GLU A 6 -0.79 -20.98 -7.11
N TRP A 7 -1.41 -19.92 -7.61
CA TRP A 7 -2.54 -19.98 -8.54
C TRP A 7 -2.21 -20.67 -9.88
N SER A 8 -0.93 -20.82 -10.23
CA SER A 8 -0.47 -21.54 -11.42
C SER A 8 -0.18 -23.04 -11.16
N ASN A 9 -0.45 -23.53 -9.95
CA ASN A 9 -0.20 -24.93 -9.57
C ASN A 9 -1.07 -25.89 -10.41
N SER A 10 -0.43 -26.87 -11.06
CA SER A 10 -1.09 -27.87 -11.90
C SER A 10 -2.01 -28.82 -11.13
N ALA A 11 -1.89 -28.87 -9.80
CA ALA A 11 -2.82 -29.59 -8.93
C ALA A 11 -4.18 -28.87 -8.79
N TYR A 12 -4.24 -27.57 -9.07
CA TYR A 12 -5.49 -26.83 -9.11
C TYR A 12 -6.15 -27.03 -10.48
N SER A 13 -7.45 -27.33 -10.45
CA SER A 13 -8.28 -27.49 -11.65
C SER A 13 -9.50 -26.59 -11.55
N GLY A 14 -10.00 -26.14 -12.70
CA GLY A 14 -11.09 -25.16 -12.78
C GLY A 14 -10.60 -23.72 -12.98
N ASN A 15 -11.52 -22.78 -13.14
CA ASN A 15 -11.23 -21.37 -13.31
C ASN A 15 -11.77 -20.58 -12.09
N VAL A 16 -10.97 -19.66 -11.56
CA VAL A 16 -11.37 -18.80 -10.45
C VAL A 16 -12.55 -17.89 -10.81
N GLU A 17 -12.77 -17.65 -12.12
CA GLU A 17 -13.92 -16.93 -12.67
C GLU A 17 -15.25 -17.57 -12.26
N ASP A 18 -15.32 -18.89 -12.07
CA ASP A 18 -16.54 -19.58 -11.63
C ASP A 18 -16.96 -19.14 -10.21
N TYR A 19 -16.03 -18.58 -9.45
CA TYR A 19 -16.22 -18.08 -8.09
C TYR A 19 -16.15 -16.54 -8.01
N TRP A 20 -16.36 -15.83 -9.13
CA TRP A 20 -16.28 -14.37 -9.19
C TRP A 20 -17.14 -13.67 -8.11
N TRP A 21 -18.28 -14.27 -7.74
CA TRP A 21 -19.21 -13.76 -6.74
C TRP A 21 -18.59 -13.65 -5.33
N LEU A 22 -17.63 -14.52 -4.97
CA LEU A 22 -16.89 -14.41 -3.70
C LEU A 22 -16.09 -13.11 -3.64
N PHE A 23 -15.46 -12.72 -4.76
CA PHE A 23 -14.79 -11.42 -4.86
C PHE A 23 -15.80 -10.27 -4.74
N GLY A 24 -16.99 -10.43 -5.33
CA GLY A 24 -18.10 -9.48 -5.16
C GLY A 24 -18.48 -9.28 -3.69
N ILE A 25 -18.61 -10.36 -2.92
CA ILE A 25 -18.89 -10.31 -1.48
C ILE A 25 -17.77 -9.58 -0.73
N LEU A 26 -16.51 -9.89 -1.02
CA LEU A 26 -15.37 -9.22 -0.40
C LEU A 26 -15.34 -7.71 -0.70
N VAL A 27 -15.63 -7.32 -1.94
CA VAL A 27 -15.69 -5.92 -2.35
C VAL A 27 -16.83 -5.20 -1.63
N ILE A 28 -18.04 -5.77 -1.64
CA ILE A 28 -19.22 -5.16 -0.98
C ILE A 28 -19.00 -5.08 0.54
N GLY A 29 -18.51 -6.16 1.16
CA GLY A 29 -18.18 -6.19 2.58
C GLY A 29 -17.12 -5.15 2.94
N GLY A 30 -16.08 -5.02 2.13
CA GLY A 30 -15.06 -3.98 2.26
C GLY A 30 -15.64 -2.57 2.15
N LEU A 31 -16.57 -2.33 1.23
CA LEU A 31 -17.26 -1.03 1.09
C LEU A 31 -18.13 -0.71 2.31
N ILE A 32 -18.84 -1.69 2.87
CA ILE A 32 -19.65 -1.50 4.08
C ILE A 32 -18.74 -1.17 5.28
N LEU A 33 -17.64 -1.91 5.46
CA LEU A 33 -16.65 -1.65 6.50
C LEU A 33 -15.98 -0.29 6.32
N LEU A 34 -15.72 0.12 5.08
CA LEU A 34 -15.20 1.44 4.75
C LEU A 34 -16.16 2.54 5.19
N LEU A 35 -17.44 2.45 4.82
CA LEU A 35 -18.45 3.44 5.21
C LEU A 35 -18.61 3.53 6.73
N GLY A 36 -18.62 2.38 7.40
CA GLY A 36 -18.66 2.33 8.86
C GLY A 36 -17.42 2.99 9.49
N SER A 37 -16.23 2.66 9.01
CA SER A 37 -14.97 3.16 9.57
C SER A 37 -14.72 4.65 9.35
N LEU A 38 -15.13 5.20 8.21
CA LEU A 38 -15.02 6.64 7.94
C LEU A 38 -15.83 7.47 8.95
N SER A 39 -16.96 6.95 9.42
CA SER A 39 -17.81 7.63 10.39
C SER A 39 -17.24 7.66 11.82
N MET A 40 -16.26 6.79 12.11
CA MET A 40 -15.66 6.68 13.46
C MET A 40 -14.60 7.75 13.75
N PHE A 41 -14.07 8.42 12.73
CA PHE A 41 -13.00 9.40 12.90
C PHE A 41 -13.46 10.78 12.43
N THR A 42 -13.46 11.74 13.36
CA THR A 42 -13.95 13.11 13.12
C THR A 42 -12.80 14.11 13.04
N GLU A 43 -13.11 15.35 12.63
CA GLU A 43 -12.11 16.44 12.62
C GLU A 43 -11.55 16.72 14.03
N ALA A 44 -12.34 16.47 15.09
CA ALA A 44 -11.92 16.64 16.47
C ALA A 44 -10.84 15.62 16.90
N ASP A 45 -10.75 14.50 16.19
CA ASP A 45 -9.78 13.44 16.43
C ASP A 45 -8.44 13.68 15.72
N ALA A 46 -8.36 14.70 14.87
CA ALA A 46 -7.17 15.02 14.09
C ALA A 46 -6.08 15.63 14.98
N PRO A 47 -4.81 15.19 14.85
CA PRO A 47 -3.70 15.76 15.59
C PRO A 47 -3.40 17.20 15.13
N ASP A 48 -2.68 17.95 15.94
CA ASP A 48 -2.15 19.25 15.54
C ASP A 48 -0.87 19.06 14.73
N PHE A 49 -1.01 19.20 13.41
CA PHE A 49 0.09 19.02 12.47
C PHE A 49 1.09 20.18 12.56
N LYS A 50 2.37 19.85 12.81
CA LYS A 50 3.45 20.83 12.68
C LYS A 50 3.74 21.06 11.20
N PRO A 51 3.60 22.29 10.67
CA PRO A 51 3.61 22.55 9.23
C PRO A 51 4.91 22.12 8.53
N ARG A 52 6.07 22.35 9.17
CA ARG A 52 7.37 21.95 8.61
C ARG A 52 7.53 20.42 8.51
N GLY A 53 7.13 19.68 9.55
CA GLY A 53 7.23 18.22 9.54
C GLY A 53 6.32 17.59 8.50
N LEU A 54 5.12 18.15 8.34
CA LEU A 54 4.17 17.74 7.33
C LEU A 54 4.69 17.95 5.91
N GLN A 55 5.28 19.11 5.62
CA GLN A 55 5.86 19.42 4.32
C GLN A 55 7.01 18.48 3.96
N ILE A 56 7.90 18.19 4.92
CA ILE A 56 9.01 17.24 4.72
C ILE A 56 8.46 15.85 4.40
N TYR A 57 7.50 15.38 5.19
CA TYR A 57 6.87 14.08 4.98
C TYR A 57 6.22 13.97 3.60
N VAL A 58 5.43 14.97 3.22
CA VAL A 58 4.76 15.01 1.91
C VAL A 58 5.77 15.07 0.77
N GLY A 59 6.86 15.85 0.91
CA GLY A 59 7.93 15.89 -0.07
C GLY A 59 8.61 14.53 -0.26
N LEU A 60 8.95 13.85 0.83
CA LEU A 60 9.56 12.51 0.79
C LEU A 60 8.63 11.48 0.13
N MET A 61 7.35 11.45 0.52
CA MET A 61 6.38 10.53 -0.08
C MET A 61 6.11 10.83 -1.55
N THR A 62 6.11 12.10 -1.94
CA THR A 62 5.98 12.51 -3.34
C THR A 62 7.13 11.94 -4.17
N VAL A 63 8.38 12.12 -3.72
CA VAL A 63 9.55 11.55 -4.39
C VAL A 63 9.41 10.03 -4.49
N PHE A 64 8.97 9.39 -3.42
CA PHE A 64 8.81 7.94 -3.40
C PHE A 64 7.74 7.44 -4.40
N PHE A 65 6.56 8.07 -4.46
CA PHE A 65 5.53 7.73 -5.45
C PHE A 65 6.00 7.99 -6.88
N LEU A 66 6.80 9.02 -7.12
CA LEU A 66 7.40 9.25 -8.43
C LEU A 66 8.40 8.15 -8.81
N LEU A 67 9.26 7.71 -7.89
CA LEU A 67 10.17 6.59 -8.13
C LEU A 67 9.40 5.31 -8.45
N PHE A 68 8.30 5.05 -7.73
CA PHE A 68 7.43 3.92 -7.97
C PHE A 68 6.74 3.99 -9.35
N ALA A 69 6.24 5.17 -9.74
CA ALA A 69 5.68 5.39 -11.07
C ALA A 69 6.72 5.16 -12.17
N VAL A 70 7.94 5.70 -12.00
CA VAL A 70 9.05 5.53 -12.95
C VAL A 70 9.43 4.06 -13.09
N MET A 71 9.48 3.30 -11.99
CA MET A 71 9.74 1.86 -12.03
C MET A 71 8.69 1.10 -12.86
N TRP A 72 7.41 1.41 -12.70
CA TRP A 72 6.37 0.76 -13.50
C TRP A 72 6.42 1.16 -14.97
N ILE A 73 6.64 2.44 -15.26
CA ILE A 73 6.78 2.92 -16.63
C ILE A 73 8.00 2.30 -17.31
N SER A 74 9.13 2.17 -16.62
CA SER A 74 10.34 1.57 -17.20
C SER A 74 10.14 0.09 -17.55
N GLN A 75 9.41 -0.67 -16.72
CA GLN A 75 9.05 -2.05 -17.04
C GLN A 75 8.09 -2.16 -18.23
N ILE A 76 7.11 -1.25 -18.34
CA ILE A 76 6.22 -1.20 -19.51
C ILE A 76 7.04 -0.93 -20.78
N GLN A 77 7.95 0.04 -20.74
CA GLN A 77 8.84 0.36 -21.87
C GLN A 77 9.73 -0.83 -22.23
N GLN A 78 10.23 -1.55 -21.22
CA GLN A 78 11.04 -2.75 -21.43
C GLN A 78 10.20 -3.83 -22.15
N VAL A 79 9.04 -4.22 -21.62
CA VAL A 79 8.16 -5.19 -22.27
C VAL A 79 7.77 -4.77 -23.69
N THR A 80 7.53 -3.47 -23.91
CA THR A 80 7.19 -2.94 -25.24
C THR A 80 8.35 -3.02 -26.24
N SER A 81 9.59 -2.90 -25.78
CA SER A 81 10.78 -2.88 -26.63
C SER A 81 11.43 -4.26 -26.82
N THR A 82 11.46 -5.09 -25.78
CA THR A 82 12.12 -6.41 -25.77
C THR A 82 11.15 -7.58 -25.85
N GLY A 83 9.84 -7.34 -25.69
CA GLY A 83 8.81 -8.38 -25.68
C GLY A 83 8.74 -9.19 -24.39
N ASP A 84 9.55 -8.85 -23.38
CA ASP A 84 9.60 -9.52 -22.07
C ASP A 84 10.39 -8.69 -21.05
N LEU A 85 10.31 -9.08 -19.77
CA LEU A 85 11.24 -8.62 -18.73
C LEU A 85 12.50 -9.50 -18.69
N PRO A 86 13.64 -9.01 -18.14
CA PRO A 86 14.90 -9.77 -18.08
C PRO A 86 14.79 -11.11 -17.36
N ASP A 87 13.84 -11.23 -16.44
CA ASP A 87 13.54 -12.43 -15.65
C ASP A 87 12.47 -13.33 -16.30
N GLY A 88 11.97 -12.99 -17.49
CA GLY A 88 10.91 -13.71 -18.19
C GLY A 88 9.53 -13.63 -17.52
N SER A 89 9.37 -12.79 -16.49
CA SER A 89 8.16 -12.75 -15.66
C SER A 89 6.93 -12.26 -16.42
N TYR A 90 7.10 -11.42 -17.44
CA TYR A 90 5.98 -10.95 -18.25
C TYR A 90 5.35 -12.10 -19.05
N LYS A 91 6.15 -12.91 -19.75
CA LYS A 91 5.62 -14.07 -20.49
C LYS A 91 5.01 -15.13 -19.58
N ALA A 92 5.52 -15.27 -18.36
CA ALA A 92 4.97 -16.21 -17.38
C ALA A 92 3.55 -15.80 -16.93
N ALA A 93 3.28 -14.50 -16.77
CA ALA A 93 1.98 -14.01 -16.30
C ALA A 93 1.58 -12.63 -16.91
N PRO A 94 1.23 -12.57 -18.21
CA PRO A 94 0.95 -11.30 -18.89
C PRO A 94 -0.24 -10.54 -18.29
N THR A 95 -1.31 -11.26 -17.92
CA THR A 95 -2.52 -10.67 -17.34
C THR A 95 -2.23 -10.00 -16.00
N ALA A 96 -1.49 -10.69 -15.12
CA ALA A 96 -1.11 -10.15 -13.82
C ALA A 96 -0.20 -8.93 -13.96
N PHE A 97 0.75 -8.96 -14.90
CA PHE A 97 1.61 -7.83 -15.21
C PHE A 97 0.77 -6.57 -15.52
N TRP A 98 -0.11 -6.62 -16.52
CA TRP A 98 -0.90 -5.44 -16.91
C TRP A 98 -1.88 -5.00 -15.83
N ALA A 99 -2.56 -5.95 -15.18
CA ALA A 99 -3.51 -5.64 -14.12
C ALA A 99 -2.85 -4.83 -12.98
N ILE A 100 -1.68 -5.27 -12.51
CA ILE A 100 -0.95 -4.58 -11.45
C ILE A 100 -0.52 -3.17 -11.89
N ARG A 101 0.09 -3.03 -13.08
CA ARG A 101 0.61 -1.72 -13.50
C ARG A 101 -0.50 -0.71 -13.75
N TYR A 102 -1.63 -1.12 -14.33
CA TYR A 102 -2.76 -0.22 -14.52
C TYR A 102 -3.48 0.11 -13.22
N LEU A 103 -3.59 -0.83 -12.28
CA LEU A 103 -4.10 -0.54 -10.95
C LEU A 103 -3.20 0.49 -10.25
N ASP A 104 -1.89 0.32 -10.29
CA ASP A 104 -0.98 1.21 -9.58
C ASP A 104 -0.86 2.59 -10.23
N LEU A 105 -0.61 2.64 -11.53
CA LEU A 105 -0.45 3.91 -12.26
C LEU A 105 -1.79 4.65 -12.41
N GLY A 106 -2.90 3.93 -12.55
CA GLY A 106 -4.23 4.51 -12.76
C GLY A 106 -5.00 4.80 -11.48
N VAL A 107 -4.73 4.10 -10.38
CA VAL A 107 -5.51 4.19 -9.14
C VAL A 107 -4.63 4.43 -7.91
N SER A 108 -3.73 3.52 -7.56
CA SER A 108 -2.97 3.56 -6.30
C SER A 108 -2.13 4.84 -6.16
N ILE A 109 -1.36 5.19 -7.19
CA ILE A 109 -0.48 6.37 -7.20
C ILE A 109 -1.28 7.68 -7.23
N PRO A 110 -2.29 7.85 -8.12
CA PRO A 110 -3.18 9.01 -8.06
C PRO A 110 -3.88 9.20 -6.72
N LEU A 111 -4.36 8.12 -6.10
CA LEU A 111 -4.95 8.16 -4.75
C LEU A 111 -3.90 8.57 -3.70
N GLY A 112 -2.66 8.08 -3.82
CA GLY A 112 -1.54 8.52 -3.00
C GLY A 112 -1.29 10.03 -3.10
N PHE A 113 -1.24 10.59 -4.32
CA PHE A 113 -1.12 12.03 -4.51
C PHE A 113 -2.30 12.82 -3.96
N LEU A 114 -3.52 12.31 -4.12
CA LEU A 114 -4.71 12.89 -3.52
C LEU A 114 -4.60 12.92 -1.98
N ALA A 115 -4.11 11.85 -1.37
CA ALA A 115 -3.86 11.78 0.07
C ALA A 115 -2.86 12.85 0.52
N LEU A 116 -1.73 12.98 -0.18
CA LEU A 116 -0.71 13.99 0.10
C LEU A 116 -1.24 15.42 -0.07
N PHE A 117 -2.05 15.67 -1.11
CA PHE A 117 -2.69 16.95 -1.32
C PHE A 117 -3.69 17.30 -0.20
N LEU A 118 -4.53 16.34 0.20
CA LEU A 118 -5.48 16.53 1.30
C LEU A 118 -4.77 16.74 2.63
N MET A 119 -3.64 16.08 2.83
CA MET A 119 -2.78 16.29 3.99
C MET A 119 -2.25 17.72 4.07
N LEU A 120 -1.83 18.32 2.96
CA LEU A 120 -1.37 19.72 2.96
C LEU A 120 -2.50 20.74 3.03
N SER A 121 -3.61 20.49 2.31
CA SER A 121 -4.67 21.48 2.12
C SER A 121 -5.72 21.48 3.24
N LYS A 122 -6.11 20.29 3.73
CA LYS A 122 -7.20 20.11 4.70
C LYS A 122 -6.91 18.96 5.69
N PRO A 123 -5.77 18.97 6.41
CA PRO A 123 -5.34 17.83 7.23
C PRO A 123 -6.35 17.41 8.31
N LYS A 124 -7.06 18.36 8.92
CA LYS A 124 -8.08 18.07 9.94
C LYS A 124 -9.37 17.51 9.33
N LYS A 125 -9.85 18.10 8.23
CA LYS A 125 -11.10 17.70 7.57
C LYS A 125 -10.99 16.35 6.87
N ALA A 126 -9.81 16.03 6.35
CA ALA A 126 -9.53 14.80 5.64
C ALA A 126 -8.97 13.69 6.54
N TYR A 127 -8.98 13.85 7.87
CA TYR A 127 -8.26 12.95 8.78
C TYR A 127 -8.67 11.48 8.66
N SER A 128 -9.97 11.17 8.55
CA SER A 128 -10.47 9.81 8.34
C SER A 128 -9.99 9.20 7.01
N ILE A 129 -10.00 10.01 5.94
CA ILE A 129 -9.51 9.64 4.61
C ILE A 129 -7.99 9.42 4.63
N LEU A 130 -7.24 10.26 5.35
CA LEU A 130 -5.80 10.09 5.53
C LEU A 130 -5.52 8.75 6.22
N LEU A 131 -6.16 8.47 7.36
CA LEU A 131 -6.01 7.19 8.06
C LEU A 131 -6.30 5.99 7.16
N LEU A 132 -7.33 6.08 6.31
CA LEU A 132 -7.65 5.04 5.34
C LEU A 132 -6.49 4.80 4.35
N PHE A 133 -5.95 5.86 3.76
CA PHE A 133 -4.84 5.73 2.81
C PHE A 133 -3.59 5.16 3.48
N PHE A 134 -3.27 5.60 4.69
CA PHE A 134 -2.18 5.03 5.47
C PHE A 134 -2.39 3.55 5.79
N GLY A 135 -3.61 3.18 6.20
CA GLY A 135 -3.97 1.78 6.43
C GLY A 135 -3.81 0.93 5.19
N PHE A 136 -4.23 1.43 4.02
CA PHE A 136 -4.03 0.77 2.73
C PHE A 136 -2.54 0.55 2.43
N PHE A 137 -1.72 1.60 2.48
CA PHE A 137 -0.29 1.48 2.16
C PHE A 137 0.47 0.58 3.14
N ILE A 138 0.15 0.64 4.43
CA ILE A 138 0.75 -0.26 5.43
C ILE A 138 0.37 -1.70 5.15
N THR A 139 -0.91 -1.98 4.91
CA THR A 139 -1.39 -3.35 4.68
C THR A 139 -0.75 -3.96 3.43
N ILE A 140 -0.72 -3.21 2.33
CA ILE A 140 -0.09 -3.67 1.07
C ILE A 140 1.42 -3.78 1.26
N GLY A 141 2.08 -2.77 1.81
CA GLY A 141 3.52 -2.77 2.04
C GLY A 141 3.97 -3.95 2.88
N THR A 142 3.33 -4.18 4.04
CA THR A 142 3.60 -5.34 4.89
C THR A 142 3.36 -6.66 4.17
N SER A 143 2.30 -6.78 3.37
CA SER A 143 2.01 -8.00 2.62
C SER A 143 3.11 -8.31 1.60
N VAL A 144 3.57 -7.29 0.86
CA VAL A 144 4.63 -7.44 -0.13
C VAL A 144 5.98 -7.74 0.53
N ASP A 145 6.32 -7.05 1.61
CA ASP A 145 7.56 -7.31 2.36
C ASP A 145 7.58 -8.72 2.94
N MET A 146 6.47 -9.19 3.52
CA MET A 146 6.36 -10.55 4.06
C MET A 146 6.46 -11.60 2.96
N MET A 147 5.81 -11.38 1.82
CA MET A 147 5.96 -12.27 0.65
C MET A 147 7.43 -12.35 0.22
N ALA A 148 8.11 -11.21 0.12
CA ALA A 148 9.50 -11.15 -0.28
C ALA A 148 10.44 -11.83 0.73
N ILE A 149 10.17 -11.67 2.04
CA ILE A 149 10.89 -12.41 3.09
C ILE A 149 10.69 -13.92 2.92
N VAL A 150 9.46 -14.39 2.74
CA VAL A 150 9.16 -15.81 2.56
C VAL A 150 9.83 -16.37 1.28
N GLN A 151 9.83 -15.61 0.19
CA GLN A 151 10.56 -15.98 -1.04
C GLN A 151 12.05 -16.17 -0.78
N VAL A 152 12.69 -15.22 -0.08
CA VAL A 152 14.11 -15.31 0.28
C VAL A 152 14.39 -16.52 1.18
N LEU A 153 13.56 -16.76 2.20
CA LEU A 153 13.73 -17.89 3.11
C LEU A 153 13.60 -19.26 2.41
N ASN A 154 12.87 -19.32 1.30
CA ASN A 154 12.69 -20.53 0.51
C ASN A 154 13.64 -20.62 -0.71
N GLY A 155 14.64 -19.73 -0.80
CA GLY A 155 15.65 -19.76 -1.86
C GLY A 155 15.23 -19.13 -3.19
N ASP A 156 14.04 -18.52 -3.27
CA ASP A 156 13.52 -17.83 -4.45
C ASP A 156 14.02 -16.37 -4.50
N THR A 157 15.32 -16.22 -4.76
CA THR A 157 16.00 -14.91 -4.64
C THR A 157 15.95 -14.04 -5.88
N GLU A 158 15.51 -14.56 -7.03
CA GLU A 158 15.44 -13.76 -8.27
C GLU A 158 14.25 -12.81 -8.26
N THR A 159 13.07 -13.26 -7.84
CA THR A 159 11.86 -12.42 -7.77
C THR A 159 11.93 -11.37 -6.66
N ALA A 160 12.71 -11.63 -5.60
CA ALA A 160 12.87 -10.74 -4.46
C ALA A 160 13.74 -9.48 -4.73
N LYS A 161 14.81 -9.58 -5.54
CA LYS A 161 15.94 -8.62 -5.52
C LYS A 161 15.60 -7.15 -5.80
N ASN A 162 14.70 -6.86 -6.73
CA ASN A 162 14.43 -5.47 -7.15
C ASN A 162 13.24 -4.84 -6.41
N GLY A 163 12.24 -5.64 -6.02
CA GLY A 163 11.04 -5.15 -5.33
C GLY A 163 11.29 -4.87 -3.84
N LEU A 164 12.05 -5.74 -3.17
CA LEU A 164 12.18 -5.74 -1.71
C LEU A 164 12.67 -4.40 -1.16
N VAL A 165 13.66 -3.77 -1.79
CA VAL A 165 14.23 -2.50 -1.31
C VAL A 165 13.22 -1.37 -1.39
N ILE A 166 12.54 -1.23 -2.54
CA ILE A 166 11.59 -0.13 -2.76
C ILE A 166 10.39 -0.33 -1.84
N PHE A 167 9.76 -1.50 -1.85
CA PHE A 167 8.57 -1.76 -1.02
C PHE A 167 8.87 -1.65 0.47
N SER A 168 10.01 -2.13 0.97
CA SER A 168 10.35 -1.99 2.39
C SER A 168 10.56 -0.55 2.82
N ILE A 169 11.14 0.29 1.94
CA ILE A 169 11.25 1.74 2.19
C ILE A 169 9.85 2.37 2.22
N LEU A 170 8.96 2.02 1.29
CA LEU A 170 7.58 2.50 1.29
C LEU A 170 6.89 2.15 2.61
N THR A 171 6.92 0.87 2.98
CA THR A 171 6.31 0.34 4.20
C THR A 171 6.81 1.10 5.41
N PHE A 172 8.14 1.28 5.53
CA PHE A 172 8.74 2.04 6.62
C PHE A 172 8.22 3.48 6.70
N PHE A 173 8.16 4.20 5.57
CA PHE A 173 7.63 5.57 5.54
C PHE A 173 6.12 5.62 5.80
N SER A 174 5.36 4.62 5.37
CA SER A 174 3.93 4.52 5.67
C SER A 174 3.69 4.30 7.16
N TYR A 175 4.45 3.42 7.82
CA TYR A 175 4.41 3.28 9.28
C TYR A 175 4.85 4.56 9.99
N GLY A 176 5.90 5.24 9.51
CA GLY A 176 6.34 6.52 10.06
C GLY A 176 5.27 7.61 9.98
N GLY A 177 4.54 7.68 8.87
CA GLY A 177 3.43 8.61 8.71
C GLY A 177 2.21 8.25 9.56
N LEU A 178 1.87 6.96 9.70
CA LEU A 178 0.83 6.54 10.64
C LEU A 178 1.21 6.90 12.08
N PHE A 179 2.44 6.60 12.50
CA PHE A 179 2.94 6.96 13.82
C PHE A 179 2.82 8.47 14.05
N TYR A 180 3.19 9.28 13.07
CA TYR A 180 3.03 10.73 13.12
C TYR A 180 1.56 11.18 13.27
N LEU A 181 0.60 10.46 12.68
CA LEU A 181 -0.84 10.71 12.76
C LEU A 181 -1.48 10.30 14.10
N VAL A 182 -0.86 9.38 14.86
CA VAL A 182 -1.47 8.82 16.08
C VAL A 182 -0.68 9.06 17.36
N LYS A 183 0.59 9.50 17.29
CA LYS A 183 1.47 9.69 18.46
C LYS A 183 0.85 10.55 19.57
N ASP A 184 0.08 11.57 19.23
CA ASP A 184 -0.51 12.48 20.23
C ASP A 184 -1.61 11.78 21.04
N LYS A 185 -2.26 10.76 20.47
CA LYS A 185 -3.24 9.91 21.16
C LYS A 185 -2.57 8.92 22.10
N LEU A 186 -1.40 8.39 21.73
CA LEU A 186 -0.60 7.53 22.60
C LEU A 186 -0.14 8.28 23.85
N HIS A 187 0.33 9.52 23.70
CA HIS A 187 0.74 10.35 24.84
C HIS A 187 -0.43 10.72 25.77
N ARG A 188 -1.62 11.04 25.23
CA ARG A 188 -2.81 11.33 26.06
C ARG A 188 -3.30 10.10 26.84
N GLY A 189 -3.20 8.90 26.27
CA GLY A 189 -3.57 7.66 26.95
C GLY A 189 -2.68 7.36 28.16
N VAL A 190 -1.38 7.63 28.05
CA VAL A 190 -0.40 7.42 29.15
C VAL A 190 -0.67 8.40 30.31
N VAL A 191 -0.90 9.68 30.01
CA VAL A 191 -1.17 10.70 31.05
C VAL A 191 -2.51 10.44 31.76
N LYS A 192 -3.54 10.03 31.02
CA LYS A 192 -4.85 9.70 31.63
C LYS A 192 -4.79 8.43 32.51
N SER A 193 -3.86 7.52 32.22
CA SER A 193 -3.61 6.33 33.04
C SER A 193 -2.83 6.65 34.32
N SER A 194 -1.94 7.65 34.32
CA SER A 194 -1.21 8.07 35.52
C SER A 194 -2.07 8.89 36.49
N ASP A 195 -3.01 9.68 35.98
CA ASP A 195 -3.95 10.44 36.82
C ASP A 195 -5.03 9.57 37.48
N ASN A 196 -5.33 8.39 36.91
CA ASN A 196 -6.27 7.43 37.49
C ASN A 196 -5.63 6.46 38.52
N GLN A 197 -4.32 6.60 38.78
CA GLN A 197 -3.59 5.80 39.77
C GLN A 197 -3.09 6.61 40.98
N ASN A 198 -3.46 7.89 41.06
CA ASN A 198 -3.25 8.76 42.23
C ASN A 198 -4.60 9.18 42.82
#